data_AF-A0AAV5I6U5-F1
#
_entry.id   AF-A0AAV5I6U5-F1
#
_cell.length_a   1.000
_cell.length_b   1.000
_cell.length_c   1.000
_cell.angle_alpha   90.00
_cell.angle_beta   90.00
_cell.angle_gamma   90.00
#
_symmetry.space_group_name_H-M   'P 1'
#
loop_
_entity.id
_entity.type
_entity.pdbx_description
1 polymer ?
#
loop_
_entity_poly.entity_id
_entity_poly.type
_entity_poly.pdbx_seq_one_letter_code
_entity_poly.pdbx_strand_id
1 'polypeptide(L)'
;MGSSILTLLFSVFLINVSFAADPYFQFDCANNGNFSANSTYGTNLDSLFSQLTSDEVFNYGFYNISIGESTDQVNAIGLCRADKKEDTCRRCLNDTISELQQRCPNYKEAIGWSEFCTLHYSSQAIYGVMETDPFKILVSGNVSDVNAFNQALSSLLSNLSSRAAAEGALRKYAANSTMGLDVFTRIYALVQCTPDLSQSECSDCLATAIGRIGSFSIARTGCRILQPSCNLRYETSPFFEAVDDIPQPSSPPPPSTEGNGNNTTRTIIISVVASIVGVLLLVLCIWIFLRRRKPKETIEIADKEEVIKAESLQYDFATVRAATNNFSDENKLGQGGFGAVYKFK
;
A
#
# COMPACT_ATOMS: atom_id res chain seq x y z
N MET A 1 19.79 -1.43 35.10
CA MET A 1 18.44 -1.54 34.48
C MET A 1 18.17 -0.52 33.36
N GLY A 2 18.88 0.60 33.25
CA GLY A 2 18.65 1.59 32.17
C GLY A 2 19.15 1.18 30.77
N SER A 3 20.24 0.39 30.68
CA SER A 3 20.84 0.02 29.39
C SER A 3 19.97 -0.94 28.55
N SER A 4 19.31 -1.93 29.18
CA SER A 4 18.39 -2.86 28.47
C SER A 4 17.10 -2.21 27.98
N ILE A 5 16.66 -1.12 28.60
CA ILE A 5 15.46 -0.39 28.15
C ILE A 5 15.79 0.45 26.92
N LEU A 6 16.99 1.04 26.89
CA LEU A 6 17.45 1.84 25.75
C LEU A 6 17.67 0.97 24.50
N THR A 7 18.21 -0.24 24.64
CA THR A 7 18.35 -1.19 23.52
C THR A 7 17.01 -1.78 23.05
N LEU A 8 16.05 -1.97 23.97
CA LEU A 8 14.68 -2.38 23.59
C LEU A 8 13.94 -1.26 22.86
N LEU A 9 14.11 0.00 23.29
CA LEU A 9 13.54 1.16 22.61
C LEU A 9 14.20 1.40 21.25
N PHE A 10 15.52 1.21 21.12
CA PHE A 10 16.22 1.33 19.85
C PHE A 10 15.83 0.20 18.88
N SER A 11 15.63 -1.04 19.37
CA SER A 11 15.13 -2.14 18.54
C SER A 11 13.67 -1.96 18.15
N VAL A 12 12.80 -1.45 19.04
CA VAL A 12 11.41 -1.08 18.69
C VAL A 12 11.37 0.10 17.71
N PHE A 13 12.31 1.04 17.80
CA PHE A 13 12.44 2.15 16.84
C PHE A 13 12.95 1.67 15.47
N LEU A 14 13.92 0.73 15.45
CA LEU A 14 14.40 0.09 14.22
C LEU A 14 13.37 -0.84 13.57
N ILE A 15 12.48 -1.47 14.35
CA ILE A 15 11.38 -2.29 13.83
C ILE A 15 10.27 -1.42 13.19
N ASN A 16 10.19 -0.12 13.52
CA ASN A 16 9.18 0.81 12.98
C ASN A 16 9.66 1.64 11.77
N VAL A 17 10.85 1.37 11.22
CA VAL A 17 11.25 1.89 9.89
C VAL A 17 11.39 0.73 8.89
N SER A 18 10.42 -0.19 8.92
CA SER A 18 10.09 -0.88 7.69
C SER A 18 9.26 0.12 6.90
N PHE A 19 9.84 0.78 5.89
CA PHE A 19 9.01 1.38 4.83
C PHE A 19 8.08 0.26 4.38
N ALA A 20 6.79 0.40 4.65
CA ALA A 20 5.83 -0.59 4.22
C ALA A 20 5.91 -0.59 2.69
N ALA A 21 6.56 -1.60 2.11
CA ALA A 21 6.62 -1.79 0.68
C ALA A 21 5.18 -1.75 0.15
N ASP A 22 4.96 -1.02 -0.95
CA ASP A 22 3.64 -0.90 -1.56
C ASP A 22 3.14 -2.32 -1.91
N PRO A 23 2.11 -2.83 -1.22
CA PRO A 23 1.64 -4.20 -1.42
C PRO A 23 1.04 -4.42 -2.82
N TYR A 24 0.82 -3.34 -3.57
CA TYR A 24 0.31 -3.37 -4.93
C TYR A 24 1.38 -3.14 -5.99
N PHE A 25 2.64 -2.93 -5.61
CA PHE A 25 3.71 -2.67 -6.55
C PHE A 25 3.85 -3.84 -7.54
N GLN A 26 3.78 -3.53 -8.82
CA GLN A 26 4.08 -4.45 -9.92
C GLN A 26 5.14 -3.82 -10.81
N PHE A 27 5.89 -4.66 -11.53
CA PHE A 27 6.93 -4.17 -12.43
C PHE A 27 7.17 -5.13 -13.59
N ASP A 28 7.87 -4.62 -14.60
CA ASP A 28 8.44 -5.40 -15.68
C ASP A 28 9.79 -4.78 -16.08
N CYS A 29 10.79 -5.63 -16.36
CA CYS A 29 12.08 -5.20 -16.87
C CYS A 29 12.21 -5.74 -18.31
N ALA A 30 12.26 -4.85 -19.30
CA ALA A 30 12.21 -5.26 -20.69
C ALA A 30 13.55 -5.86 -21.16
N ASN A 31 13.51 -7.03 -21.81
CA ASN A 31 14.70 -7.71 -22.31
C ASN A 31 15.25 -7.12 -23.63
N ASN A 32 15.18 -5.79 -23.80
CA ASN A 32 15.59 -5.10 -25.03
C ASN A 32 16.98 -4.42 -24.92
N GLY A 33 17.68 -4.60 -23.81
CA GLY A 33 19.06 -4.18 -23.65
C GLY A 33 19.41 -3.90 -22.20
N ASN A 34 20.70 -4.05 -21.88
CA ASN A 34 21.24 -3.69 -20.58
C ASN A 34 22.29 -2.59 -20.73
N PHE A 35 22.43 -1.76 -19.71
CA PHE A 35 23.53 -0.79 -19.60
C PHE A 35 24.58 -1.29 -18.60
N SER A 36 25.83 -0.89 -18.81
CA SER A 36 26.93 -1.24 -17.90
C SER A 36 26.93 -0.31 -16.68
N ALA A 37 27.40 -0.80 -15.54
CA ALA A 37 27.64 0.04 -14.37
C ALA A 37 28.57 1.22 -14.73
N ASN A 38 28.26 2.41 -14.24
CA ASN A 38 28.98 3.67 -14.53
C ASN A 38 29.04 4.06 -16.02
N SER A 39 28.10 3.57 -16.84
CA SER A 39 27.92 4.07 -18.21
C SER A 39 27.25 5.44 -18.22
N THR A 40 27.43 6.19 -19.32
CA THR A 40 26.76 7.47 -19.53
C THR A 40 25.23 7.32 -19.48
N TYR A 41 24.66 6.26 -20.07
CA TYR A 41 23.25 5.91 -19.91
C TYR A 41 22.82 5.81 -18.43
N GLY A 42 23.59 5.11 -17.58
CA GLY A 42 23.28 4.98 -16.16
C GLY A 42 23.30 6.33 -15.43
N THR A 43 24.30 7.17 -15.71
CA THR A 43 24.36 8.54 -15.15
C THR A 43 23.21 9.43 -15.63
N ASN A 44 22.79 9.29 -16.89
CA ASN A 44 21.63 10.01 -17.43
C ASN A 44 20.33 9.55 -16.77
N LEU A 45 20.19 8.24 -16.50
CA LEU A 45 19.03 7.68 -15.81
C LEU A 45 18.93 8.18 -14.36
N ASP A 46 20.04 8.20 -13.61
CA ASP A 46 20.08 8.75 -12.25
C ASP A 46 19.73 10.26 -12.22
N SER A 47 20.22 11.00 -13.21
CA SER A 47 19.89 12.42 -13.39
C SER A 47 18.40 12.61 -13.69
N LEU A 48 17.82 11.73 -14.52
CA LEU A 48 16.40 11.75 -14.88
C LEU A 48 15.52 11.51 -13.64
N PHE A 49 15.87 10.51 -12.82
CA PHE A 49 15.13 10.23 -11.58
C PHE A 49 15.21 11.40 -10.58
N SER A 50 16.36 12.05 -10.51
CA SER A 50 16.52 13.26 -9.68
C SER A 50 15.66 14.41 -10.18
N GLN A 51 15.58 14.61 -11.50
CA GLN A 51 14.75 15.67 -12.10
C GLN A 51 13.24 15.40 -11.90
N LEU A 52 12.80 14.15 -12.09
CA LEU A 52 11.39 13.76 -11.96
C LEU A 52 10.80 14.05 -10.58
N THR A 53 11.64 14.03 -9.54
CA THR A 53 11.22 14.20 -8.15
C THR A 53 11.42 15.63 -7.63
N SER A 54 12.26 16.42 -8.32
CA SER A 54 12.59 17.81 -7.98
C SER A 54 11.91 18.86 -8.87
N ASP A 55 11.26 18.48 -9.96
CA ASP A 55 10.56 19.39 -10.89
C ASP A 55 9.61 20.32 -10.12
N GLU A 56 9.72 21.64 -10.23
CA GLU A 56 8.88 22.58 -9.48
C GLU A 56 7.44 22.67 -10.02
N VAL A 57 7.19 22.21 -11.25
CA VAL A 57 5.88 22.32 -11.90
C VAL A 57 5.08 21.05 -11.73
N PHE A 58 4.04 21.12 -10.90
CA PHE A 58 3.06 20.04 -10.80
C PHE A 58 2.07 20.10 -11.98
N ASN A 59 2.41 19.44 -13.09
CA ASN A 59 1.56 19.33 -14.28
C ASN A 59 0.51 18.21 -14.15
N TYR A 60 -0.37 18.31 -13.14
CA TYR A 60 -1.43 17.33 -12.87
C TYR A 60 -0.93 15.89 -12.70
N GLY A 61 0.34 15.74 -12.29
CA GLY A 61 0.97 14.43 -12.06
C GLY A 61 1.44 13.69 -13.31
N PHE A 62 1.53 14.35 -14.47
CA PHE A 62 2.15 13.77 -15.67
C PHE A 62 3.51 14.41 -15.96
N TYR A 63 4.52 13.57 -16.14
CA TYR A 63 5.91 13.94 -16.40
C TYR A 63 6.39 13.23 -17.65
N ASN A 64 7.06 13.98 -18.54
CA ASN A 64 7.78 13.46 -19.70
C ASN A 64 9.17 14.09 -19.71
N ILE A 65 10.21 13.29 -19.49
CA ILE A 65 11.58 13.77 -19.37
C ILE A 65 12.48 12.94 -20.28
N SER A 66 13.36 13.62 -21.01
CA SER A 66 14.40 13.00 -21.82
C SER A 66 15.76 13.60 -21.47
N ILE A 67 16.76 12.77 -21.18
CA ILE A 67 18.13 13.20 -20.87
C ILE A 67 19.13 12.43 -21.74
N GLY A 68 20.12 13.13 -22.26
CA GLY A 68 21.18 12.56 -23.08
C GLY A 68 20.83 12.51 -24.58
N GLU A 69 21.76 11.96 -25.35
CA GLU A 69 21.68 11.88 -26.81
C GLU A 69 22.11 10.50 -27.32
N SER A 70 21.70 10.17 -28.54
CA SER A 70 22.14 8.96 -29.25
C SER A 70 21.89 7.68 -28.43
N THR A 71 22.91 6.83 -28.24
CA THR A 71 22.82 5.55 -27.53
C THR A 71 22.68 5.66 -26.02
N ASP A 72 22.90 6.86 -25.48
CA ASP A 72 22.85 7.17 -24.05
C ASP A 72 21.62 8.02 -23.68
N GLN A 73 20.73 8.28 -24.63
CA GLN A 73 19.46 8.95 -24.36
C GLN A 73 18.54 8.05 -23.53
N VAL A 74 17.95 8.62 -22.49
CA VAL A 74 16.96 8.01 -21.61
C VAL A 74 15.68 8.82 -21.70
N ASN A 75 14.55 8.16 -21.93
CA ASN A 75 13.22 8.77 -21.90
C ASN A 75 12.44 8.20 -20.72
N ALA A 76 11.59 9.01 -20.10
CA ALA A 76 10.71 8.53 -19.05
C ALA A 76 9.34 9.23 -19.06
N ILE A 77 8.32 8.42 -18.78
CA ILE A 77 6.97 8.87 -18.46
C ILE A 77 6.68 8.53 -17.00
N GLY A 78 6.33 9.55 -16.23
CA GLY A 78 5.76 9.41 -14.89
C GLY A 78 4.29 9.82 -14.93
N LEU A 79 3.39 8.98 -14.40
CA LEU A 79 1.98 9.30 -14.32
C LEU A 79 1.43 8.98 -12.94
N CYS A 80 1.02 9.99 -12.21
CA CYS A 80 0.30 9.86 -10.95
C CYS A 80 -1.21 9.73 -11.18
N ARG A 81 -1.87 9.07 -10.25
CA ARG A 81 -3.33 8.97 -10.25
C ARG A 81 -3.94 10.36 -10.08
N ALA A 82 -4.88 10.71 -10.95
CA ALA A 82 -5.41 12.07 -11.08
C ALA A 82 -6.06 12.64 -9.80
N ASP A 83 -6.52 11.77 -8.89
CA ASP A 83 -7.14 12.15 -7.61
C ASP A 83 -6.11 12.40 -6.49
N LYS A 84 -4.80 12.37 -6.79
CA LYS A 84 -3.74 12.58 -5.80
C LYS A 84 -3.05 13.92 -5.95
N LYS A 85 -2.80 14.53 -4.79
CA LYS A 85 -2.07 15.78 -4.65
C LYS A 85 -0.57 15.57 -4.88
N GLU A 86 0.10 16.66 -5.18
CA GLU A 86 1.53 16.74 -5.46
C GLU A 86 2.41 15.95 -4.49
N ASP A 87 2.29 16.16 -3.18
CA ASP A 87 3.13 15.46 -2.19
C ASP A 87 2.99 13.93 -2.26
N THR A 88 1.76 13.44 -2.49
CA THR A 88 1.50 11.99 -2.61
C THR A 88 2.03 11.45 -3.93
N CYS A 89 1.88 12.22 -5.01
CA CYS A 89 2.43 11.89 -6.32
C CYS A 89 3.96 11.77 -6.28
N ARG A 90 4.66 12.80 -5.76
CA ARG A 90 6.12 12.81 -5.65
C ARG A 90 6.65 11.67 -4.78
N ARG A 91 5.99 11.38 -3.65
CA ARG A 91 6.37 10.25 -2.80
C ARG A 91 6.23 8.92 -3.56
N CYS A 92 5.09 8.72 -4.23
CA CYS A 92 4.86 7.52 -5.01
C CYS A 92 5.95 7.32 -6.09
N LEU A 93 6.29 8.39 -6.82
CA LEU A 93 7.32 8.32 -7.87
C LEU A 93 8.69 7.98 -7.27
N ASN A 94 9.09 8.60 -6.15
CA ASN A 94 10.32 8.27 -5.43
C ASN A 94 10.39 6.80 -4.98
N ASP A 95 9.29 6.30 -4.41
CA ASP A 95 9.20 4.91 -3.96
C ASP A 95 9.27 3.95 -5.16
N THR A 96 8.60 4.29 -6.26
CA THR A 96 8.62 3.52 -7.53
C THR A 96 10.02 3.49 -8.13
N ILE A 97 10.75 4.61 -8.13
CA ILE A 97 12.16 4.68 -8.56
C ILE A 97 13.00 3.70 -7.75
N SER A 98 12.86 3.73 -6.43
CA SER A 98 13.64 2.87 -5.52
C SER A 98 13.37 1.38 -5.79
N GLU A 99 12.10 1.00 -5.98
CA GLU A 99 11.73 -0.37 -6.32
C GLU A 99 12.27 -0.80 -7.69
N LEU A 100 12.22 0.09 -8.70
CA LEU A 100 12.75 -0.20 -10.04
C LEU A 100 14.27 -0.33 -10.04
N GLN A 101 15.00 0.53 -9.33
CA GLN A 101 16.46 0.41 -9.20
C GLN A 101 16.86 -0.89 -8.52
N GLN A 102 16.09 -1.35 -7.53
CA GLN A 102 16.36 -2.61 -6.85
C GLN A 102 16.06 -3.84 -7.72
N ARG A 103 14.97 -3.81 -8.49
CA ARG A 103 14.46 -4.98 -9.23
C ARG A 103 14.91 -5.06 -10.68
N CYS A 104 15.20 -3.91 -11.30
CA CYS A 104 15.67 -3.77 -12.68
C CYS A 104 17.00 -2.98 -12.72
N PRO A 105 18.07 -3.45 -12.06
CA PRO A 105 19.26 -2.63 -11.76
C PRO A 105 20.06 -2.16 -12.98
N ASN A 106 19.98 -2.86 -14.12
CA ASN A 106 20.81 -2.59 -15.29
C ASN A 106 20.04 -2.67 -16.62
N TYR A 107 18.71 -2.62 -16.58
CA TYR A 107 17.86 -2.70 -17.77
C TYR A 107 17.77 -1.33 -18.44
N LYS A 108 17.79 -1.28 -19.76
CA LYS A 108 17.56 -0.04 -20.51
C LYS A 108 16.09 0.33 -20.63
N GLU A 109 15.20 -0.52 -20.16
CA GLU A 109 13.80 -0.21 -20.06
C GLU A 109 13.15 -0.98 -18.92
N ALA A 110 12.36 -0.27 -18.12
CA ALA A 110 11.54 -0.86 -17.10
C ALA A 110 10.31 -0.01 -16.84
N ILE A 111 9.26 -0.67 -16.37
CA ILE A 111 8.03 -0.04 -15.95
C ILE A 111 7.64 -0.55 -14.57
N GLY A 112 7.24 0.38 -13.70
CA GLY A 112 6.74 0.12 -12.35
C GLY A 112 5.37 0.73 -12.17
N TRP A 113 4.44 -0.03 -11.59
CA TRP A 113 3.10 0.41 -11.24
C TRP A 113 2.91 0.29 -9.73
N SER A 114 2.85 1.44 -9.06
CA SER A 114 2.47 1.57 -7.66
C SER A 114 0.97 1.85 -7.50
N GLU A 115 0.48 1.93 -6.26
CA GLU A 115 -0.93 2.23 -5.99
C GLU A 115 -1.38 3.58 -6.59
N PHE A 116 -0.51 4.58 -6.56
CA PHE A 116 -0.84 5.96 -6.90
C PHE A 116 -0.08 6.53 -8.10
N CYS A 117 0.80 5.76 -8.73
CA CYS A 117 1.58 6.24 -9.86
C CYS A 117 2.15 5.09 -10.70
N THR A 118 2.57 5.42 -11.92
CA THR A 118 3.31 4.58 -12.84
C THR A 118 4.57 5.32 -13.27
N LEU A 119 5.68 4.61 -13.40
CA LEU A 119 6.92 5.13 -13.94
C LEU A 119 7.44 4.15 -14.99
N HIS A 120 7.62 4.64 -16.22
CA HIS A 120 8.20 3.89 -17.33
C HIS A 120 9.39 4.66 -17.86
N TYR A 121 10.57 4.03 -17.90
CA TYR A 121 11.72 4.59 -18.60
C TYR A 121 12.16 3.64 -19.71
N SER A 122 12.69 4.20 -20.80
CA SER A 122 13.23 3.44 -21.92
C SER A 122 14.34 4.20 -22.63
N SER A 123 15.28 3.46 -23.21
CA SER A 123 16.22 3.99 -24.21
C SER A 123 15.56 4.36 -25.54
N GLN A 124 14.33 3.90 -25.79
CA GLN A 124 13.53 4.25 -26.97
C GLN A 124 12.56 5.39 -26.64
N ALA A 125 12.07 6.07 -27.69
CA ALA A 125 11.05 7.09 -27.52
C ALA A 125 9.71 6.44 -27.17
N ILE A 126 9.13 6.86 -26.04
CA ILE A 126 7.86 6.34 -25.51
C ILE A 126 6.76 7.42 -25.45
N TYR A 127 7.11 8.70 -25.65
CA TYR A 127 6.15 9.80 -25.67
C TYR A 127 5.35 9.84 -26.97
N GLY A 128 4.03 9.92 -26.86
CA GLY A 128 3.11 9.88 -27.99
C GLY A 128 3.02 8.50 -28.63
N VAL A 129 3.43 7.45 -27.92
CA VAL A 129 3.38 6.06 -28.39
C VAL A 129 2.37 5.30 -27.53
N MET A 130 1.32 4.78 -28.16
CA MET A 130 0.33 3.96 -27.46
C MET A 130 0.86 2.54 -27.27
N GLU A 131 1.14 2.17 -26.02
CA GLU A 131 1.64 0.86 -25.63
C GLU A 131 0.69 0.19 -24.61
N THR A 132 0.33 -1.05 -24.91
CA THR A 132 -0.59 -1.87 -24.12
C THR A 132 0.08 -3.03 -23.39
N ASP A 133 1.37 -3.24 -23.64
CA ASP A 133 2.18 -4.35 -23.17
C ASP A 133 3.57 -3.82 -22.74
N PRO A 134 4.20 -4.40 -21.70
CA PRO A 134 3.69 -5.48 -20.87
C PRO A 134 2.50 -5.01 -20.02
N PHE A 135 1.60 -5.92 -19.69
CA PHE A 135 0.47 -5.63 -18.80
C PHE A 135 0.46 -6.54 -17.58
N LYS A 136 -0.12 -6.05 -16.49
CA LYS A 136 -0.39 -6.85 -15.29
C LYS A 136 -1.88 -6.82 -14.97
N ILE A 137 -2.36 -7.92 -14.42
CA ILE A 137 -3.74 -8.09 -13.98
C ILE A 137 -3.73 -8.51 -12.52
N LEU A 138 -4.42 -7.75 -11.68
CA LEU A 138 -4.70 -8.13 -10.29
C LEU A 138 -6.21 -8.26 -10.13
N VAL A 139 -6.68 -9.30 -9.44
CA VAL A 139 -8.11 -9.56 -9.25
C VAL A 139 -8.41 -9.86 -7.79
N SER A 140 -9.63 -9.54 -7.36
CA SER A 140 -10.10 -9.80 -6.00
C SER A 140 -11.53 -10.37 -6.00
N GLY A 141 -11.76 -11.33 -5.11
CA GLY A 141 -13.06 -11.94 -4.82
C GLY A 141 -13.74 -12.63 -6.01
N ASN A 142 -14.97 -13.09 -5.78
CA ASN A 142 -15.85 -13.70 -6.77
C ASN A 142 -17.24 -13.07 -6.65
N VAL A 143 -17.87 -12.83 -7.79
CA VAL A 143 -19.24 -12.31 -7.86
C VAL A 143 -20.23 -13.48 -7.90
N SER A 144 -21.31 -13.37 -7.13
CA SER A 144 -22.39 -14.37 -7.12
C SER A 144 -23.35 -14.22 -8.30
N ASP A 145 -23.80 -13.00 -8.61
CA ASP A 145 -24.61 -12.69 -9.81
C ASP A 145 -23.74 -12.10 -10.93
N VAL A 146 -23.25 -12.97 -11.80
CA VAL A 146 -22.30 -12.64 -12.86
C VAL A 146 -22.90 -11.72 -13.92
N ASN A 147 -24.15 -11.96 -14.33
CA ASN A 147 -24.73 -11.29 -15.50
C ASN A 147 -25.10 -9.83 -15.16
N ALA A 148 -25.81 -9.62 -14.05
CA ALA A 148 -26.20 -8.31 -13.57
C ALA A 148 -24.98 -7.41 -13.32
N PHE A 149 -23.94 -7.98 -12.70
CA PHE A 149 -22.70 -7.28 -12.41
C PHE A 149 -21.94 -6.89 -13.68
N ASN A 150 -21.74 -7.84 -14.61
CA ASN A 150 -21.00 -7.59 -15.84
C ASN A 150 -21.67 -6.52 -16.72
N GLN A 151 -23.01 -6.51 -16.79
CA GLN A 151 -23.72 -5.49 -17.55
C GLN A 151 -23.55 -4.09 -16.93
N ALA A 152 -23.69 -3.96 -15.61
CA ALA A 152 -23.47 -2.69 -14.92
C ALA A 152 -22.02 -2.21 -15.06
N LEU A 153 -21.05 -3.12 -14.90
CA LEU A 153 -19.62 -2.83 -15.04
C LEU A 153 -19.27 -2.38 -16.47
N SER A 154 -19.73 -3.10 -17.48
CA SER A 154 -19.47 -2.77 -18.89
C SER A 154 -20.01 -1.38 -19.25
N SER A 155 -21.24 -1.08 -18.83
CA SER A 155 -21.83 0.25 -19.05
C SER A 155 -21.05 1.35 -18.33
N LEU A 156 -20.61 1.11 -17.09
CA LEU A 156 -19.81 2.07 -16.33
C LEU A 156 -18.46 2.32 -17.01
N LEU A 157 -17.72 1.26 -17.34
CA LEU A 157 -16.39 1.38 -17.95
C LEU A 157 -16.43 2.01 -19.34
N SER A 158 -17.45 1.71 -20.16
CA SER A 158 -17.65 2.35 -21.46
C SER A 158 -17.88 3.86 -21.31
N ASN A 159 -18.72 4.27 -20.35
CA ASN A 159 -18.97 5.68 -20.08
C ASN A 159 -17.72 6.41 -19.60
N LEU A 160 -17.00 5.82 -18.65
CA LEU A 160 -15.76 6.39 -18.10
C LEU A 160 -14.69 6.51 -19.18
N SER A 161 -14.53 5.49 -20.04
CA SER A 161 -13.52 5.50 -21.10
C SER A 161 -13.77 6.63 -22.10
N SER A 162 -15.03 6.83 -22.51
CA SER A 162 -15.39 7.93 -23.40
C SER A 162 -15.10 9.30 -22.76
N ARG A 163 -15.35 9.47 -21.46
CA ARG A 163 -15.08 10.72 -20.74
C ARG A 163 -13.58 10.99 -20.61
N ALA A 164 -12.81 10.01 -20.14
CA ALA A 164 -11.37 10.13 -19.96
C ALA A 164 -10.66 10.43 -21.29
N ALA A 165 -11.08 9.78 -22.39
CA ALA A 165 -10.49 10.01 -23.70
C ALA A 165 -10.78 11.41 -24.25
N ALA A 166 -11.99 11.93 -24.01
CA ALA A 166 -12.42 13.26 -24.43
C ALA A 166 -11.90 14.41 -23.54
N GLU A 167 -11.38 14.10 -22.35
CA GLU A 167 -10.79 15.09 -21.45
C GLU A 167 -9.50 15.70 -22.06
N GLY A 168 -9.20 16.94 -21.69
CA GLY A 168 -8.18 17.79 -22.32
C GLY A 168 -6.74 17.25 -22.24
N ALA A 169 -5.81 17.96 -22.87
CA ALA A 169 -4.40 17.52 -23.01
C ALA A 169 -3.62 17.43 -21.69
N LEU A 170 -4.14 17.95 -20.58
CA LEU A 170 -3.47 17.97 -19.28
C LEU A 170 -3.78 16.72 -18.44
N ARG A 171 -4.92 16.07 -18.69
CA ARG A 171 -5.40 14.94 -17.88
C ARG A 171 -6.45 14.16 -18.65
N LYS A 172 -6.29 12.83 -18.65
CA LYS A 172 -7.24 11.89 -19.27
C LYS A 172 -7.70 10.88 -18.24
N TYR A 173 -8.67 11.26 -17.42
CA TYR A 173 -9.11 10.50 -16.25
C TYR A 173 -10.63 10.52 -16.11
N ALA A 174 -11.20 9.42 -15.67
CA ALA A 174 -12.58 9.41 -15.23
C ALA A 174 -12.79 8.40 -14.12
N ALA A 175 -13.54 8.79 -13.10
CA ALA A 175 -13.98 7.89 -12.04
C ALA A 175 -15.43 8.14 -11.69
N ASN A 176 -16.17 7.06 -11.41
CA ASN A 176 -17.54 7.13 -10.94
C ASN A 176 -17.94 5.82 -10.27
N SER A 177 -19.16 5.75 -9.75
CA SER A 177 -19.76 4.53 -9.25
C SER A 177 -21.15 4.31 -9.81
N THR A 178 -21.56 3.04 -9.91
CA THR A 178 -22.94 2.68 -10.23
C THR A 178 -23.43 1.63 -9.25
N MET A 179 -24.75 1.58 -9.00
CA MET A 179 -25.36 0.42 -8.38
C MET A 179 -25.33 -0.73 -9.40
N GLY A 180 -24.99 -1.94 -8.93
CA GLY A 180 -25.21 -3.17 -9.66
C GLY A 180 -26.71 -3.36 -9.92
N LEU A 181 -27.04 -4.12 -10.96
CA LEU A 181 -28.45 -4.37 -11.32
C LEU A 181 -29.20 -5.21 -10.25
N ASP A 182 -28.46 -5.84 -9.33
CA ASP A 182 -29.00 -6.53 -8.15
C ASP A 182 -29.31 -5.59 -6.96
N VAL A 183 -29.04 -4.29 -7.08
CA VAL A 183 -29.31 -3.20 -6.11
C VAL A 183 -28.53 -3.27 -4.79
N PHE A 184 -27.78 -4.34 -4.50
CA PHE A 184 -27.05 -4.48 -3.23
C PHE A 184 -25.55 -4.20 -3.33
N THR A 185 -24.98 -4.28 -4.53
CA THR A 185 -23.54 -4.09 -4.73
C THR A 185 -23.27 -2.79 -5.49
N ARG A 186 -22.53 -1.86 -4.90
CA ARG A 186 -22.04 -0.67 -5.63
C ARG A 186 -20.68 -0.96 -6.26
N ILE A 187 -20.53 -0.63 -7.54
CA ILE A 187 -19.29 -0.79 -8.29
C ILE A 187 -18.65 0.58 -8.41
N TYR A 188 -17.42 0.72 -7.91
CA TYR A 188 -16.58 1.88 -8.10
C TYR A 188 -15.58 1.58 -9.20
N ALA A 189 -15.40 2.48 -10.15
CA ALA A 189 -14.40 2.32 -11.20
C ALA A 189 -13.69 3.62 -11.51
N LEU A 190 -12.43 3.50 -11.91
CA LEU A 190 -11.66 4.56 -12.54
C LEU A 190 -10.90 4.03 -13.75
N VAL A 191 -10.66 4.93 -14.70
CA VAL A 191 -9.80 4.72 -15.86
C VAL A 191 -8.91 5.93 -16.05
N GLN A 192 -7.70 5.72 -16.53
CA GLN A 192 -6.75 6.80 -16.78
C GLN A 192 -5.84 6.46 -17.96
N CYS A 193 -5.60 7.44 -18.83
CA CYS A 193 -4.59 7.38 -19.89
C CYS A 193 -3.43 8.33 -19.58
N THR A 194 -2.28 8.09 -20.20
CA THR A 194 -1.22 9.09 -20.27
C THR A 194 -1.69 10.26 -21.16
N PRO A 195 -1.53 11.53 -20.73
CA PRO A 195 -2.04 12.70 -21.47
C PRO A 195 -1.44 12.94 -22.86
N ASP A 196 -0.30 12.32 -23.18
CA ASP A 196 0.36 12.41 -24.48
C ASP A 196 -0.36 11.66 -25.61
N LEU A 197 -1.31 10.79 -25.27
CA LEU A 197 -2.14 10.11 -26.25
C LEU A 197 -3.21 11.02 -26.86
N SER A 198 -3.53 10.79 -28.14
CA SER A 198 -4.75 11.33 -28.75
C SER A 198 -6.01 10.73 -28.10
N GLN A 199 -7.17 11.35 -28.37
CA GLN A 199 -8.45 10.80 -27.94
C GLN A 199 -8.71 9.39 -28.49
N SER A 200 -8.31 9.12 -29.73
CA SER A 200 -8.48 7.77 -30.32
C SER A 200 -7.59 6.76 -29.61
N GLU A 201 -6.31 7.07 -29.44
CA GLU A 201 -5.35 6.16 -28.80
C GLU A 201 -5.72 5.88 -27.34
N CYS A 202 -6.16 6.89 -26.59
CA CYS A 202 -6.66 6.65 -25.23
C CYS A 202 -7.92 5.75 -25.24
N SER A 203 -8.83 5.94 -26.19
CA SER A 203 -10.01 5.07 -26.33
C SER A 203 -9.62 3.63 -26.66
N ASP A 204 -8.67 3.44 -27.57
CA ASP A 204 -8.19 2.13 -28.02
C ASP A 204 -7.41 1.40 -26.92
N CYS A 205 -6.57 2.12 -26.16
CA CYS A 205 -5.89 1.58 -24.99
C CYS A 205 -6.89 1.10 -23.93
N LEU A 206 -7.87 1.94 -23.57
CA LEU A 206 -8.89 1.58 -22.58
C LEU A 206 -9.82 0.46 -23.08
N ALA A 207 -10.15 0.41 -24.37
CA ALA A 207 -10.88 -0.70 -24.97
C ALA A 207 -10.10 -2.01 -24.85
N THR A 208 -8.77 -1.96 -25.06
CA THR A 208 -7.88 -3.11 -24.84
C THR A 208 -7.90 -3.54 -23.37
N ALA A 209 -7.80 -2.59 -22.42
CA ALA A 209 -7.90 -2.88 -20.99
C ALA A 209 -9.22 -3.57 -20.62
N ILE A 210 -10.34 -3.07 -21.14
CA ILE A 210 -11.67 -3.64 -20.92
C ILE A 210 -11.76 -5.05 -21.53
N GLY A 211 -11.24 -5.25 -22.73
CA GLY A 211 -11.22 -6.56 -23.39
C GLY A 211 -10.50 -7.62 -22.57
N ARG A 212 -9.43 -7.25 -21.84
CA ARG A 212 -8.69 -8.15 -20.95
C ARG A 212 -9.51 -8.64 -19.75
N ILE A 213 -10.54 -7.91 -19.31
CA ILE A 213 -11.48 -8.36 -18.26
C ILE A 213 -12.26 -9.60 -18.72
N GLY A 214 -12.60 -9.68 -20.01
CA GLY A 214 -13.33 -10.81 -20.59
C GLY A 214 -12.57 -12.14 -20.56
N SER A 215 -11.28 -12.14 -20.21
CA SER A 215 -10.48 -13.35 -20.10
C SER A 215 -10.80 -14.20 -18.87
N PHE A 216 -11.55 -13.67 -17.89
CA PHE A 216 -11.89 -14.40 -16.67
C PHE A 216 -13.11 -15.31 -16.87
N SER A 217 -13.00 -16.56 -16.43
CA SER A 217 -14.11 -17.52 -16.42
C SER A 217 -15.18 -17.23 -15.36
N ILE A 218 -14.83 -16.43 -14.34
CA ILE A 218 -15.70 -16.02 -13.23
C ILE A 218 -15.53 -14.52 -13.03
N ALA A 219 -16.65 -13.79 -12.92
CA ALA A 219 -16.62 -12.36 -12.62
C ALA A 219 -16.02 -12.09 -11.23
N ARG A 220 -15.21 -11.03 -11.14
CA ARG A 220 -14.44 -10.64 -9.97
C ARG A 220 -15.03 -9.39 -9.35
N THR A 221 -15.02 -9.28 -8.02
CA THR A 221 -15.51 -8.09 -7.30
C THR A 221 -14.56 -6.91 -7.43
N GLY A 222 -13.29 -7.17 -7.76
CA GLY A 222 -12.35 -6.13 -8.15
C GLY A 222 -11.33 -6.61 -9.17
N CYS A 223 -10.85 -5.67 -9.98
CA CYS A 223 -9.80 -5.91 -10.96
C CYS A 223 -8.98 -4.64 -11.17
N ARG A 224 -7.67 -4.82 -11.39
CA ARG A 224 -6.73 -3.80 -11.86
C ARG A 224 -6.07 -4.30 -13.13
N ILE A 225 -6.20 -3.55 -14.21
CA ILE A 225 -5.46 -3.73 -15.44
C ILE A 225 -4.44 -2.60 -15.52
N LEU A 226 -3.16 -2.98 -15.58
CA LEU A 226 -2.02 -2.07 -15.57
C LEU A 226 -1.32 -2.19 -16.92
N GLN A 227 -1.30 -1.12 -17.71
CA GLN A 227 -0.60 -1.05 -19.00
C GLN A 227 0.29 0.21 -19.00
N PRO A 228 1.23 0.35 -19.96
CA PRO A 228 2.09 1.52 -20.03
C PRO A 228 1.30 2.82 -20.27
N SER A 229 0.44 2.87 -21.28
CA SER A 229 -0.24 4.13 -21.64
C SER A 229 -1.63 4.31 -21.03
N CYS A 230 -2.20 3.28 -20.38
CA CYS A 230 -3.45 3.41 -19.66
C CYS A 230 -3.63 2.36 -18.54
N ASN A 231 -4.51 2.66 -17.61
CA ASN A 231 -4.90 1.72 -16.56
C ASN A 231 -6.40 1.79 -16.26
N LEU A 232 -6.90 0.69 -15.71
CA LEU A 232 -8.30 0.51 -15.33
C LEU A 232 -8.34 -0.17 -13.96
N ARG A 233 -9.15 0.36 -13.05
CA ARG A 233 -9.45 -0.30 -11.78
C ARG A 233 -10.92 -0.26 -11.48
N TYR A 234 -11.48 -1.38 -11.02
CA TYR A 234 -12.79 -1.41 -10.39
C TYR A 234 -12.76 -2.24 -9.11
N GLU A 235 -13.61 -1.89 -8.15
CA GLU A 235 -13.77 -2.54 -6.85
C GLU A 235 -15.22 -2.37 -6.37
N THR A 236 -15.67 -3.21 -5.44
CA THR A 236 -16.95 -3.02 -4.73
C THR A 236 -16.83 -2.14 -3.47
N SER A 237 -15.62 -1.70 -3.14
CA SER A 237 -15.31 -0.77 -2.06
C SER A 237 -14.81 0.56 -2.65
N PRO A 238 -15.09 1.73 -2.04
CA PRO A 238 -14.55 3.00 -2.51
C PRO A 238 -13.00 3.04 -2.41
N PHE A 239 -12.32 3.61 -3.42
CA PHE A 239 -10.86 3.69 -3.45
C PHE A 239 -10.27 4.95 -4.13
N PHE A 240 -11.13 5.89 -4.55
CA PHE A 240 -10.73 7.16 -5.17
C PHE A 240 -11.39 8.36 -4.48
N GLU A 241 -10.76 9.52 -4.61
CA GLU A 241 -11.27 10.80 -4.12
C GLU A 241 -11.95 11.58 -5.26
N ALA A 242 -12.81 12.55 -4.90
CA ALA A 242 -13.33 13.49 -5.89
C ALA A 242 -12.18 14.36 -6.41
N VAL A 243 -12.17 14.60 -7.72
CA VAL A 243 -11.13 15.39 -8.37
C VAL A 243 -11.71 16.75 -8.70
N ASP A 244 -11.00 17.82 -8.35
CA ASP A 244 -11.38 19.17 -8.76
C ASP A 244 -11.28 19.28 -10.30
N ASP A 245 -12.26 19.96 -10.90
CA ASP A 245 -12.27 20.26 -12.33
C ASP A 245 -11.04 21.09 -12.69
N ILE A 246 -10.37 20.75 -13.80
CA ILE A 246 -9.24 21.55 -14.30
C ILE A 246 -9.78 22.93 -14.66
N PRO A 247 -9.12 24.03 -14.25
CA PRO A 247 -9.49 25.36 -14.71
C PRO A 247 -9.45 25.41 -16.23
N GLN A 248 -10.62 25.38 -16.86
CA GLN A 248 -10.76 25.62 -18.28
C GLN A 248 -10.45 27.11 -18.52
N PRO A 249 -9.74 27.51 -19.61
CA PRO A 249 -9.61 28.92 -19.94
C PRO A 249 -11.00 29.54 -20.08
N SER A 250 -11.40 30.35 -19.10
CA SER A 250 -12.77 30.81 -18.90
C SER A 250 -13.05 32.12 -19.63
N SER A 251 -14.21 32.17 -20.28
CA SER A 251 -14.93 33.40 -20.62
C SER A 251 -15.34 34.17 -19.34
N PRO A 252 -15.65 35.48 -19.42
CA PRO A 252 -15.69 36.36 -18.25
C PRO A 252 -16.81 36.00 -17.25
N PRO A 253 -16.59 36.17 -15.92
CA PRO A 253 -17.54 35.76 -14.89
C PRO A 253 -18.59 36.85 -14.55
N PRO A 254 -19.81 36.49 -14.10
CA PRO A 254 -20.70 37.39 -13.36
C PRO A 254 -20.33 37.47 -11.85
N PRO A 255 -20.82 38.49 -11.11
CA PRO A 255 -20.31 38.86 -9.79
C PRO A 255 -20.66 37.84 -8.69
N SER A 256 -19.67 37.49 -7.87
CA SER A 256 -19.77 36.64 -6.68
C SER A 256 -20.25 37.42 -5.45
N THR A 257 -21.06 36.76 -4.60
CA THR A 257 -21.36 37.21 -3.24
C THR A 257 -20.46 36.44 -2.26
N GLU A 258 -19.74 37.17 -1.39
CA GLU A 258 -18.79 36.64 -0.40
C GLU A 258 -19.49 35.88 0.73
N GLY A 259 -18.90 34.73 1.11
CA GLY A 259 -19.25 33.97 2.31
C GLY A 259 -17.97 33.47 3.00
N ASN A 260 -17.57 34.19 4.04
CA ASN A 260 -16.43 33.93 4.92
C ASN A 260 -16.64 32.67 5.78
N GLY A 261 -15.60 31.85 5.95
CA GLY A 261 -15.64 30.70 6.87
C GLY A 261 -14.28 30.02 7.08
N ASN A 262 -13.47 30.57 7.99
CA ASN A 262 -12.22 29.97 8.48
C ASN A 262 -12.44 28.62 9.19
N ASN A 263 -11.85 27.55 8.68
CA ASN A 263 -11.91 26.18 9.19
C ASN A 263 -10.54 25.57 9.56
N THR A 264 -9.50 26.38 9.70
CA THR A 264 -8.13 25.91 10.03
C THR A 264 -7.88 25.70 11.53
N THR A 265 -8.68 26.30 12.42
CA THR A 265 -8.44 26.24 13.89
C THR A 265 -9.01 24.98 14.56
N ARG A 266 -10.05 24.35 13.99
CA ARG A 266 -10.76 23.22 14.62
C ARG A 266 -10.03 21.88 14.47
N THR A 267 -9.28 21.69 13.38
CA THR A 267 -8.55 20.43 13.11
C THR A 267 -7.26 20.32 13.94
N ILE A 268 -6.57 21.44 14.18
CA ILE A 268 -5.36 21.49 15.03
C ILE A 268 -5.70 21.23 16.50
N ILE A 269 -6.85 21.71 17.00
CA ILE A 269 -7.27 21.47 18.39
C ILE A 269 -7.60 19.98 18.60
N ILE A 270 -8.25 19.31 17.64
CA ILE A 270 -8.61 17.89 17.78
C ILE A 270 -7.37 16.98 17.76
N SER A 271 -6.37 17.26 16.91
CA SER A 271 -5.15 16.44 16.85
C SER A 271 -4.26 16.62 18.09
N VAL A 272 -4.18 17.83 18.63
CA VAL A 272 -3.42 18.12 19.86
C VAL A 272 -4.10 17.48 21.08
N VAL A 273 -5.44 17.58 21.19
CA VAL A 273 -6.19 16.97 22.31
C VAL A 273 -6.11 15.44 22.26
N ALA A 274 -6.24 14.82 21.08
CA ALA A 274 -6.10 13.37 20.94
C ALA A 274 -4.69 12.88 21.32
N SER A 275 -3.66 13.65 20.95
CA SER A 275 -2.26 13.34 21.29
C SER A 275 -2.02 13.43 22.80
N ILE A 276 -2.55 14.47 23.47
CA ILE A 276 -2.42 14.63 24.92
C ILE A 276 -3.13 13.49 25.66
N VAL A 277 -4.34 13.11 25.23
CA VAL A 277 -5.09 11.99 25.83
C VAL A 277 -4.34 10.67 25.63
N GLY A 278 -3.78 10.42 24.44
CA GLY A 278 -2.99 9.21 24.17
C GLY A 278 -1.74 9.10 25.04
N VAL A 279 -1.02 10.20 25.22
CA VAL A 279 0.17 10.25 26.10
C VAL A 279 -0.22 10.05 27.56
N LEU A 280 -1.31 10.65 28.03
CA LEU A 280 -1.80 10.47 29.40
C LEU A 280 -2.19 9.02 29.67
N LEU A 281 -2.86 8.36 28.72
CA LEU A 281 -3.21 6.94 28.82
C LEU A 281 -1.98 6.04 28.85
N LEU A 282 -0.98 6.31 28.00
CA LEU A 282 0.29 5.56 28.00
C LEU A 282 1.04 5.72 29.32
N VAL A 283 1.14 6.94 29.86
CA VAL A 283 1.77 7.19 31.16
C VAL A 283 1.01 6.48 32.27
N LEU A 284 -0.32 6.48 32.24
CA LEU A 284 -1.16 5.78 33.21
C LEU A 284 -0.96 4.26 33.14
N CYS A 285 -0.90 3.69 31.94
CA CYS A 285 -0.60 2.28 31.71
C CYS A 285 0.79 1.90 32.22
N ILE A 286 1.82 2.71 31.93
CA ILE A 286 3.19 2.51 32.42
C ILE A 286 3.21 2.60 33.95
N TRP A 287 2.53 3.59 34.53
CA TRP A 287 2.48 3.75 35.98
C TRP A 287 1.75 2.61 36.68
N ILE A 288 0.64 2.10 36.12
CA ILE A 288 -0.03 0.89 36.61
C ILE A 288 0.91 -0.32 36.49
N PHE A 289 1.63 -0.45 35.38
CA PHE A 289 2.58 -1.54 35.16
C PHE A 289 3.76 -1.49 36.14
N LEU A 290 4.30 -0.30 36.40
CA LEU A 290 5.36 -0.06 37.38
C LEU A 290 4.86 -0.24 38.83
N ARG A 291 3.61 0.13 39.14
CA ARG A 291 2.98 -0.16 40.45
C ARG A 291 2.68 -1.64 40.65
N ARG A 292 2.37 -2.37 39.57
CA ARG A 292 2.19 -3.83 39.60
C ARG A 292 3.51 -4.59 39.68
N ARG A 293 4.61 -3.98 39.26
CA ARG A 293 5.95 -4.43 39.63
C ARG A 293 6.22 -4.05 41.09
N LYS A 294 5.70 -4.87 42.01
CA LYS A 294 6.22 -4.87 43.38
C LYS A 294 7.76 -4.98 43.30
N PRO A 295 8.51 -4.12 44.01
CA PRO A 295 9.95 -4.29 44.10
C PRO A 295 10.23 -5.69 44.65
N LYS A 296 10.94 -6.51 43.89
CA LYS A 296 11.65 -7.64 44.49
C LYS A 296 12.75 -7.02 45.32
N GLU A 297 12.52 -6.94 46.63
CA GLU A 297 13.58 -6.68 47.60
C GLU A 297 14.69 -7.71 47.40
N THR A 298 15.89 -7.23 47.15
CA THR A 298 17.11 -8.00 47.32
C THR A 298 17.35 -8.10 48.82
N ILE A 299 17.25 -9.30 49.42
CA ILE A 299 17.71 -9.56 50.79
C ILE A 299 18.67 -10.74 50.75
N GLU A 300 19.87 -10.48 51.27
CA GLU A 300 20.96 -11.39 51.56
C GLU A 300 20.57 -12.40 52.65
N ILE A 301 21.24 -13.56 52.62
CA ILE A 301 21.00 -14.74 53.45
C ILE A 301 21.28 -14.46 54.95
N ALA A 302 20.32 -14.73 55.84
CA ALA A 302 20.57 -15.27 57.19
C ALA A 302 19.27 -15.65 57.95
N ASP A 303 19.20 -16.92 58.34
CA ASP A 303 18.58 -17.55 59.53
C ASP A 303 17.09 -17.29 59.93
N LYS A 304 16.39 -18.42 60.15
CA LYS A 304 15.24 -18.71 61.04
C LYS A 304 13.87 -18.02 60.86
N GLU A 305 12.92 -18.87 60.44
CA GLU A 305 11.74 -19.31 61.22
C GLU A 305 10.82 -18.23 61.83
N GLU A 306 9.70 -17.92 61.17
CA GLU A 306 8.34 -18.03 61.73
C GLU A 306 7.19 -17.71 60.72
N VAL A 307 6.38 -18.75 60.45
CA VAL A 307 4.90 -18.76 60.50
C VAL A 307 4.04 -17.98 59.45
N ILE A 308 3.66 -18.75 58.42
CA ILE A 308 2.29 -19.09 57.92
C ILE A 308 1.28 -17.99 57.51
N LYS A 309 0.93 -18.01 56.21
CA LYS A 309 -0.48 -18.22 55.76
C LYS A 309 -0.51 -18.99 54.42
N ALA A 310 -0.98 -20.23 54.50
CA ALA A 310 -1.08 -21.20 53.41
C ALA A 310 -2.33 -20.98 52.55
N GLU A 311 -2.20 -21.24 51.24
CA GLU A 311 -3.01 -22.20 50.47
C GLU A 311 -2.51 -22.27 49.02
N SER A 312 -1.52 -23.12 48.75
CA SER A 312 -1.14 -23.59 47.42
C SER A 312 -0.38 -24.90 47.60
N LEU A 313 -1.08 -26.02 47.46
CA LEU A 313 -0.52 -27.37 47.53
C LEU A 313 0.35 -27.63 46.29
N GLN A 314 1.58 -27.13 46.33
CA GLN A 314 2.64 -27.59 45.44
C GLN A 314 3.43 -28.66 46.19
N TYR A 315 3.25 -29.91 45.82
CA TYR A 315 4.10 -30.99 46.28
C TYR A 315 5.39 -30.99 45.46
N ASP A 316 6.52 -31.11 46.13
CA ASP A 316 7.78 -31.28 45.42
C ASP A 316 7.83 -32.65 44.74
N PHE A 317 8.62 -32.74 43.67
CA PHE A 317 8.72 -33.95 42.86
C PHE A 317 9.29 -35.15 43.64
N ALA A 318 10.13 -34.93 44.66
CA ALA A 318 10.65 -36.01 45.49
C ALA A 318 9.55 -36.61 46.38
N THR A 319 8.65 -35.78 46.91
CA THR A 319 7.45 -36.22 47.65
C THR A 319 6.52 -37.03 46.76
N VAL A 320 6.23 -36.58 45.54
CA VAL A 320 5.40 -37.33 44.57
C VAL A 320 6.06 -38.65 44.17
N ARG A 321 7.38 -38.64 43.95
CA ARG A 321 8.16 -39.85 43.63
C ARG A 321 8.15 -40.85 44.78
N ALA A 322 8.31 -40.41 46.01
CA ALA A 322 8.26 -41.30 47.18
C ALA A 322 6.85 -41.89 47.37
N ALA A 323 5.82 -41.05 47.29
CA ALA A 323 4.43 -41.46 47.52
C ALA A 323 3.88 -42.43 46.45
N THR A 324 4.42 -42.37 45.23
CA THR A 324 4.09 -43.34 44.15
C THR A 324 5.00 -44.58 44.15
N ASN A 325 5.89 -44.71 45.15
CA ASN A 325 6.95 -45.73 45.19
C ASN A 325 7.77 -45.76 43.90
N ASN A 326 8.30 -44.60 43.54
CA ASN A 326 9.05 -44.33 42.32
C ASN A 326 8.30 -44.73 41.03
N PHE A 327 7.00 -44.45 40.98
CA PHE A 327 6.12 -44.77 39.84
C PHE A 327 6.05 -46.27 39.50
N SER A 328 6.03 -47.13 40.52
CA SER A 328 5.84 -48.59 40.37
C SER A 328 4.51 -48.93 39.70
N ASP A 329 4.50 -49.93 38.82
CA ASP A 329 3.29 -50.41 38.13
C ASP A 329 2.21 -50.94 39.09
N GLU A 330 2.59 -51.37 40.30
CA GLU A 330 1.64 -51.78 41.36
C GLU A 330 0.73 -50.63 41.82
N ASN A 331 1.21 -49.39 41.67
CA ASN A 331 0.47 -48.18 42.00
C ASN A 331 -0.15 -47.53 40.76
N LYS A 332 -0.04 -48.13 39.57
CA LYS A 332 -0.59 -47.59 38.33
C LYS A 332 -2.08 -47.88 38.24
N LEU A 333 -2.87 -46.83 38.07
CA LEU A 333 -4.33 -46.90 37.93
C LEU A 333 -4.75 -47.10 36.47
N GLY A 334 -3.92 -46.65 35.51
CA GLY A 334 -4.20 -46.78 34.08
C GLY A 334 -3.27 -45.95 33.22
N GLN A 335 -3.32 -46.16 31.90
CA GLN A 335 -2.57 -45.38 30.92
C GLN A 335 -3.41 -45.13 29.66
N GLY A 336 -3.48 -43.87 29.23
CA GLY A 336 -4.15 -43.45 28.00
C GLY A 336 -3.26 -42.55 27.16
N GLY A 337 -3.84 -41.90 26.14
CA GLY A 337 -3.10 -41.00 25.22
C GLY A 337 -2.43 -39.78 25.87
N PHE A 338 -2.74 -39.51 27.15
CA PHE A 338 -2.19 -38.41 27.93
C PHE A 338 -1.21 -38.85 29.04
N GLY A 339 -0.82 -40.12 29.07
CA GLY A 339 0.17 -40.65 30.02
C GLY A 339 -0.41 -41.64 31.05
N ALA A 340 0.45 -42.06 31.98
CA ALA A 340 0.12 -43.01 33.04
C ALA A 340 -0.29 -42.28 34.33
N VAL A 341 -1.31 -42.80 35.01
CA VAL A 341 -1.81 -42.26 36.29
C VAL A 341 -1.48 -43.23 37.41
N TYR A 342 -0.97 -42.72 38.53
CA TYR A 342 -0.58 -43.50 39.70
C TYR A 342 -1.37 -43.07 40.94
N LYS A 343 -1.73 -44.02 41.81
CA LYS A 343 -2.24 -43.73 43.15
C LYS A 343 -1.07 -43.52 44.12
N PHE A 344 -1.29 -42.64 45.09
CA PHE A 344 -0.41 -42.54 46.25
C PHE A 344 -0.65 -43.74 47.17
N LYS A 345 0.41 -44.19 47.85
CA LYS A 345 0.31 -45.24 48.87
C LYS A 345 -0.39 -44.77 50.13
#